data_AF-A0A965P4N1-F1
#
_entry.id   AF-A0A965P4N1-F1
#
_cell.length_a   1.000
_cell.length_b   1.000
_cell.length_c   1.000
_cell.angle_alpha   90.00
_cell.angle_beta   90.00
_cell.angle_gamma   90.00
#
_symmetry.space_group_name_H-M   'P 1'
#
loop_
_entity.id
_entity.type
_entity.pdbx_description
1 polymer ?
#
loop_
_entity_poly.entity_id
_entity_poly.type
_entity_poly.pdbx_seq_one_letter_code
_entity_poly.pdbx_strand_id
1 'polypeptide(L)'
;MSFLSDLVVAKVRELGFPASASFFGVSEALVRQWETGTKPVSLSAVDKVFVPPEKGFADASWEGKKVLLMLPWYKTTNPLTAFCLLALLDRAKMGAAMEFGDALIAHARNKLLDTLVNTGVEYGFFLDDDMVVPCGNAGWYNRYTGMALPENFAGAHTLNRLMSHGKTLVSGLYFQRKEGGKAVFYEALLDGPSGNEENRVARSAPTDLLKEVKWAGTGCLLVHRSVALDMREKMPWLAPQGPGESWHYFSSASDSLLQRLPRLEEELSGAISDFSAGGNASTLEKSMKDAQVFLREVVSDAVKTNRLQGGEDEVFGHRANACGHPTYVDFGVVCGHVGGKVYGNP
;
A
#
# COMPACT_ATOMS: atom_id res chain seq x y z
N MET A 1 -21.19 13.13 19.46
CA MET A 1 -20.84 14.36 18.70
C MET A 1 -19.87 13.98 17.61
N SER A 2 -19.89 14.69 16.46
CA SER A 2 -18.90 14.46 15.41
C SER A 2 -17.58 15.14 15.77
N PHE A 3 -16.45 14.67 15.23
CA PHE A 3 -15.12 15.27 15.40
C PHE A 3 -15.14 16.80 15.20
N LEU A 4 -15.87 17.28 14.19
CA LEU A 4 -15.99 18.71 13.88
C LEU A 4 -16.75 19.49 14.96
N SER A 5 -17.77 18.88 15.57
CA SER A 5 -18.45 19.47 16.73
C SER A 5 -17.54 19.52 17.95
N ASP A 6 -16.74 18.47 18.17
CA ASP A 6 -15.79 18.43 19.29
C ASP A 6 -14.72 19.53 19.20
N LEU A 7 -14.25 19.86 18.00
CA LEU A 7 -13.32 20.99 17.78
C LEU A 7 -13.92 22.33 18.21
N VAL A 8 -15.17 22.59 17.82
CA VAL A 8 -15.87 23.83 18.20
C VAL A 8 -16.10 23.85 19.71
N VAL A 9 -16.57 22.75 20.30
CA VAL A 9 -16.81 22.66 21.75
C VAL A 9 -15.52 22.81 22.56
N ALA A 10 -14.40 22.25 22.08
CA ALA A 10 -13.09 22.45 22.69
C ALA A 10 -12.70 23.93 22.70
N LYS A 11 -12.88 24.64 21.57
CA LYS A 11 -12.62 26.08 21.50
C LYS A 11 -13.56 26.89 22.39
N VAL A 12 -14.82 26.47 22.52
CA VAL A 12 -15.79 27.09 23.44
C VAL A 12 -15.31 27.01 24.89
N ARG A 13 -14.81 25.84 25.30
CA ARG A 13 -14.28 25.62 26.65
C ARG A 13 -13.00 26.40 26.91
N GLU A 14 -12.15 26.54 25.90
CA GLU A 14 -10.90 27.31 25.98
C GLU A 14 -11.18 28.81 26.22
N LEU A 15 -12.10 29.40 25.45
CA LEU A 15 -12.37 30.84 25.49
C LEU A 15 -13.41 31.24 26.55
N GLY A 16 -14.28 30.32 26.96
CA GLY A 16 -15.49 30.62 27.72
C GLY A 16 -16.61 31.22 26.85
N PHE A 17 -17.85 31.23 27.36
CA PHE A 17 -19.03 31.55 26.54
C PHE A 17 -19.03 32.96 25.93
N PRO A 18 -18.73 34.05 26.67
CA PRO A 18 -18.80 35.40 26.10
C PRO A 18 -17.77 35.62 24.98
N ALA A 19 -16.53 35.18 25.18
CA ALA A 19 -15.47 35.32 24.19
C ALA A 19 -15.71 34.41 22.97
N SER A 20 -16.26 33.21 23.18
CA SER A 20 -16.68 32.32 22.10
C SER A 20 -17.79 32.92 21.25
N ALA A 21 -18.81 33.53 21.87
CA ALA A 21 -19.90 34.19 21.16
C ALA A 21 -19.36 35.27 20.21
N SER A 22 -18.41 36.08 20.70
CA SER A 22 -17.70 37.07 19.88
C SER A 22 -16.86 36.44 18.77
N PHE A 23 -16.03 35.45 19.09
CA PHE A 23 -15.17 34.73 18.13
C PHE A 23 -15.98 34.11 16.97
N PHE A 24 -17.07 33.42 17.31
CA PHE A 24 -17.94 32.78 16.32
C PHE A 24 -18.92 33.76 15.64
N GLY A 25 -19.15 34.95 16.19
CA GLY A 25 -20.11 35.91 15.66
C GLY A 25 -21.55 35.44 15.85
N VAL A 26 -21.86 34.82 16.99
CA VAL A 26 -23.18 34.27 17.34
C VAL A 26 -23.56 34.67 18.77
N SER A 27 -24.79 34.36 19.21
CA SER A 27 -25.22 34.64 20.58
C SER A 27 -24.63 33.66 21.59
N GLU A 28 -24.43 34.12 22.85
CA GLU A 28 -23.96 33.26 23.95
C GLU A 28 -24.89 32.06 24.20
N ALA A 29 -26.20 32.27 24.04
CA ALA A 29 -27.19 31.19 24.14
C ALA A 29 -26.94 30.07 23.13
N LEU A 30 -26.57 30.42 21.88
CA LEU A 30 -26.25 29.42 20.85
C LEU A 30 -24.98 28.64 21.21
N VAL A 31 -23.96 29.32 21.73
CA VAL A 31 -22.71 28.68 22.17
C VAL A 31 -22.98 27.66 23.28
N ARG A 32 -23.82 28.01 24.26
CA ARG A 32 -24.23 27.07 25.33
C ARG A 32 -25.01 25.88 24.78
N GLN A 33 -25.83 26.10 23.75
CA GLN A 33 -26.54 25.01 23.07
C GLN A 33 -25.59 24.06 22.33
N TRP A 34 -24.51 24.59 21.73
CA TRP A 34 -23.47 23.77 21.11
C TRP A 34 -22.73 22.91 22.15
N GLU A 35 -22.30 23.49 23.28
CA GLU A 35 -21.57 22.73 24.32
C GLU A 35 -22.43 21.62 24.96
N THR A 36 -23.71 21.92 25.20
CA THR A 36 -24.68 20.93 25.75
C THR A 36 -25.15 19.91 24.73
N GLY A 37 -24.84 20.10 23.44
CA GLY A 37 -25.28 19.25 22.34
C GLY A 37 -26.78 19.38 22.01
N THR A 38 -27.47 20.37 22.56
CA THR A 38 -28.90 20.62 22.29
C THR A 38 -29.16 21.21 20.91
N LYS A 39 -28.14 21.81 20.27
CA LYS A 39 -28.19 22.26 18.88
C LYS A 39 -26.93 21.83 18.13
N PRO A 40 -27.04 21.37 16.87
CA PRO A 40 -25.87 21.06 16.07
C PRO A 40 -25.01 22.30 15.81
N VAL A 41 -23.70 22.08 15.75
CA VAL A 41 -22.70 23.08 15.39
C VAL A 41 -22.85 23.43 13.90
N SER A 42 -22.81 24.73 13.56
CA SER A 42 -22.86 25.17 12.16
C SER A 42 -21.53 24.95 11.45
N LEU A 43 -21.56 24.68 10.14
CA LEU A 43 -20.34 24.58 9.32
C LEU A 43 -19.48 25.85 9.40
N SER A 44 -20.11 27.03 9.43
CA SER A 44 -19.41 28.30 9.60
C SER A 44 -18.63 28.42 10.91
N ALA A 45 -19.07 27.74 11.98
CA ALA A 45 -18.34 27.69 13.24
C ALA A 45 -17.17 26.71 13.15
N VAL A 46 -17.39 25.57 12.47
CA VAL A 46 -16.32 24.61 12.16
C VAL A 46 -15.20 25.28 11.38
N ASP A 47 -15.51 26.02 10.30
CA ASP A 47 -14.52 26.70 9.46
C ASP A 47 -13.62 27.68 10.23
N LYS A 48 -14.11 28.25 11.34
CA LYS A 48 -13.35 29.18 12.18
C LYS A 48 -12.34 28.51 13.11
N VAL A 49 -12.58 27.26 13.52
CA VAL A 49 -11.69 26.51 14.43
C VAL A 49 -10.93 25.41 13.72
N PHE A 50 -11.42 24.99 12.56
CA PHE A 50 -10.72 24.11 11.68
C PHE A 50 -9.57 24.92 11.08
N VAL A 51 -8.44 24.91 11.79
CA VAL A 51 -7.17 25.26 11.20
C VAL A 51 -6.81 24.04 10.34
N PRO A 52 -6.92 24.11 9.00
CA PRO A 52 -6.28 23.08 8.19
C PRO A 52 -4.83 23.06 8.67
N PRO A 53 -4.24 21.89 8.95
CA PRO A 53 -2.87 21.80 9.45
C PRO A 53 -2.00 22.77 8.64
N GLU A 54 -1.39 23.76 9.33
CA GLU A 54 -0.57 24.82 8.71
C GLU A 54 0.27 24.14 7.66
N LYS A 55 0.09 24.44 6.35
CA LYS A 55 0.69 23.74 5.19
C LYS A 55 1.95 22.95 5.59
N GLY A 56 1.70 21.78 6.15
CA GLY A 56 2.65 21.16 7.06
C GLY A 56 3.45 20.26 6.18
N PHE A 57 4.65 20.73 5.85
CA PHE A 57 5.49 20.13 4.82
C PHE A 57 4.85 20.26 3.42
N ALA A 58 4.82 21.48 2.89
CA ALA A 58 5.07 21.63 1.44
C ALA A 58 6.53 21.21 1.19
N ASP A 59 6.80 19.92 1.32
CA ASP A 59 8.11 19.36 1.10
C ASP A 59 8.32 19.38 -0.41
N ALA A 60 9.32 20.15 -0.87
CA ALA A 60 9.74 20.23 -2.26
C ALA A 60 10.11 18.86 -2.86
N SER A 61 10.19 17.81 -2.03
CA SER A 61 10.56 16.44 -2.38
C SER A 61 9.71 15.79 -3.49
N TRP A 62 8.49 16.29 -3.72
CA TRP A 62 7.62 15.82 -4.80
C TRP A 62 6.94 16.92 -5.62
N GLU A 63 7.53 18.11 -5.67
CA GLU A 63 7.15 19.16 -6.63
C GLU A 63 7.12 18.58 -8.05
N GLY A 64 6.01 18.79 -8.77
CA GLY A 64 5.83 18.29 -10.15
C GLY A 64 5.58 16.79 -10.29
N LYS A 65 5.64 15.99 -9.22
CA LYS A 65 5.35 14.55 -9.27
C LYS A 65 3.86 14.29 -9.00
N LYS A 66 3.31 13.26 -9.63
CA LYS A 66 1.95 12.79 -9.37
C LYS A 66 1.96 11.42 -8.69
N VAL A 67 0.93 11.16 -7.90
CA VAL A 67 0.74 9.88 -7.19
C VAL A 67 -0.64 9.30 -7.53
N LEU A 68 -0.70 8.01 -7.83
CA LEU A 68 -1.94 7.26 -7.94
C LEU A 68 -2.16 6.50 -6.62
N LEU A 69 -3.21 6.85 -5.87
CA LEU A 69 -3.67 6.02 -4.76
C LEU A 69 -4.20 4.71 -5.31
N MET A 70 -3.65 3.59 -4.86
CA MET A 70 -3.99 2.24 -5.32
C MET A 70 -4.64 1.48 -4.18
N LEU A 71 -5.94 1.24 -4.29
CA LEU A 71 -6.79 0.74 -3.20
C LEU A 71 -7.29 -0.68 -3.51
N PRO A 72 -6.57 -1.74 -3.08
CA PRO A 72 -6.93 -3.12 -3.35
C PRO A 72 -8.01 -3.60 -2.35
N TRP A 73 -9.17 -2.96 -2.36
CA TRP A 73 -10.19 -3.11 -1.32
C TRP A 73 -11.28 -4.10 -1.72
N TYR A 74 -11.43 -5.19 -0.97
CA TYR A 74 -12.35 -6.25 -1.39
C TYR A 74 -13.84 -5.89 -1.23
N LYS A 75 -14.30 -5.58 -0.03
CA LYS A 75 -15.75 -5.44 0.28
C LYS A 75 -16.11 -4.14 0.96
N THR A 76 -15.25 -3.66 1.85
CA THR A 76 -15.50 -2.51 2.70
C THR A 76 -14.17 -1.91 3.08
N THR A 77 -14.14 -0.61 3.37
CA THR A 77 -13.00 0.01 4.03
C THR A 77 -13.38 0.42 5.44
N ASN A 78 -12.41 0.38 6.36
CA ASN A 78 -12.66 0.92 7.67
C ASN A 78 -12.73 2.46 7.63
N PRO A 79 -13.64 3.10 8.40
CA PRO A 79 -13.72 4.55 8.46
C PRO A 79 -12.42 5.26 8.89
N LEU A 80 -11.59 4.62 9.73
CA LEU A 80 -10.29 5.18 10.13
C LEU A 80 -9.30 5.20 8.98
N THR A 81 -9.24 4.10 8.21
CA THR A 81 -8.45 4.00 6.97
C THR A 81 -8.91 5.03 5.93
N ALA A 82 -10.22 5.13 5.71
CA ALA A 82 -10.78 6.14 4.83
C ALA A 82 -10.45 7.57 5.29
N PHE A 83 -10.50 7.84 6.60
CA PHE A 83 -10.17 9.15 7.14
C PHE A 83 -8.70 9.52 6.92
N CYS A 84 -7.75 8.63 7.23
CA CYS A 84 -6.34 8.94 7.01
C CYS A 84 -6.03 9.10 5.51
N LEU A 85 -6.69 8.34 4.63
CA LEU A 85 -6.57 8.53 3.18
C LEU A 85 -7.07 9.91 2.73
N LEU A 86 -8.24 10.34 3.22
CA LEU A 86 -8.79 11.66 2.94
C LEU A 86 -7.88 12.78 3.46
N ALA A 87 -7.25 12.58 4.62
CA ALA A 87 -6.30 13.53 5.20
C ALA A 87 -4.98 13.62 4.40
N LEU A 88 -4.57 12.54 3.74
CA LEU A 88 -3.39 12.50 2.86
C LEU A 88 -3.65 13.04 1.44
N LEU A 89 -4.91 13.17 1.03
CA LEU A 89 -5.28 13.44 -0.36
C LEU A 89 -5.02 14.90 -0.76
N ASP A 90 -4.07 15.10 -1.69
CA ASP A 90 -3.92 16.34 -2.46
C ASP A 90 -4.51 16.15 -3.87
N ARG A 91 -5.72 16.68 -4.10
CA ARG A 91 -6.43 16.56 -5.38
C ARG A 91 -5.69 17.17 -6.58
N ALA A 92 -4.73 18.09 -6.37
CA ALA A 92 -3.96 18.67 -7.45
C ALA A 92 -2.84 17.74 -7.94
N LYS A 93 -2.37 16.83 -7.07
CA LYS A 93 -1.23 15.95 -7.32
C LYS A 93 -1.60 14.47 -7.39
N MET A 94 -2.79 14.11 -6.92
CA MET A 94 -3.16 12.73 -6.68
C MET A 94 -4.39 12.29 -7.47
N GLY A 95 -4.27 11.13 -8.12
CA GLY A 95 -5.40 10.34 -8.61
C GLY A 95 -5.70 9.18 -7.67
N ALA A 96 -6.81 8.48 -7.91
CA ALA A 96 -7.12 7.24 -7.20
C ALA A 96 -7.63 6.18 -8.17
N ALA A 97 -7.22 4.94 -7.93
CA ALA A 97 -7.72 3.72 -8.57
C ALA A 97 -8.07 2.73 -7.46
N MET A 98 -9.21 2.06 -7.62
CA MET A 98 -9.72 1.09 -6.65
C MET A 98 -10.12 -0.17 -7.40
N GLU A 99 -9.64 -1.31 -6.91
CA GLU A 99 -10.09 -2.62 -7.36
C GLU A 99 -11.01 -3.21 -6.31
N PHE A 100 -12.29 -3.27 -6.63
CA PHE A 100 -13.35 -3.66 -5.70
C PHE A 100 -13.98 -5.01 -6.08
N GLY A 101 -14.20 -5.88 -5.09
CA GLY A 101 -14.87 -7.16 -5.28
C GLY A 101 -13.97 -8.34 -5.66
N ASP A 102 -12.66 -8.14 -5.76
CA ASP A 102 -11.70 -9.23 -5.98
C ASP A 102 -11.17 -9.74 -4.63
N ALA A 103 -11.47 -11.00 -4.30
CA ALA A 103 -11.03 -11.62 -3.04
C ALA A 103 -9.54 -12.01 -3.06
N LEU A 104 -8.94 -12.08 -4.27
CA LEU A 104 -7.55 -12.44 -4.45
C LEU A 104 -6.71 -11.17 -4.52
N ILE A 105 -6.11 -10.78 -3.40
CA ILE A 105 -5.38 -9.52 -3.25
C ILE A 105 -4.28 -9.33 -4.32
N ALA A 106 -3.63 -10.42 -4.75
CA ALA A 106 -2.63 -10.39 -5.82
C ALA A 106 -3.24 -9.91 -7.15
N HIS A 107 -4.46 -10.33 -7.49
CA HIS A 107 -5.14 -9.88 -8.71
C HIS A 107 -5.50 -8.39 -8.65
N ALA A 108 -6.02 -7.93 -7.52
CA ALA A 108 -6.32 -6.51 -7.31
C ALA A 108 -5.05 -5.65 -7.45
N ARG A 109 -3.95 -6.05 -6.79
CA ARG A 109 -2.66 -5.35 -6.87
C ARG A 109 -2.06 -5.36 -8.28
N ASN A 110 -2.20 -6.47 -9.01
CA ASN A 110 -1.79 -6.57 -10.41
C ASN A 110 -2.51 -5.56 -11.32
N LYS A 111 -3.84 -5.50 -11.25
CA LYS A 111 -4.66 -4.55 -12.02
C LYS A 111 -4.36 -3.09 -11.67
N LEU A 112 -4.17 -2.79 -10.38
CA LEU A 112 -3.80 -1.45 -9.93
C LEU A 112 -2.42 -1.04 -10.46
N LEU A 113 -1.45 -1.94 -10.44
CA LEU A 113 -0.12 -1.65 -10.96
C LEU A 113 -0.12 -1.49 -12.48
N ASP A 114 -0.95 -2.25 -13.21
CA ASP A 114 -1.20 -2.02 -14.64
C ASP A 114 -1.86 -0.66 -14.90
N THR A 115 -2.81 -0.27 -14.06
CA THR A 115 -3.43 1.06 -14.12
C THR A 115 -2.39 2.15 -13.93
N LEU A 116 -1.49 2.02 -12.95
CA LEU A 116 -0.37 2.96 -12.77
C LEU A 116 0.46 3.06 -14.07
N VAL A 117 0.83 1.93 -14.67
CA VAL A 117 1.62 1.94 -15.91
C VAL A 117 0.88 2.64 -17.05
N ASN A 118 -0.44 2.47 -17.15
CA ASN A 118 -1.24 3.03 -18.24
C ASN A 118 -1.61 4.51 -18.06
N THR A 119 -1.66 5.02 -16.82
CA THR A 119 -1.98 6.43 -16.54
C THR A 119 -0.84 7.40 -16.85
N GLY A 120 0.41 6.91 -16.88
CA GLY A 120 1.61 7.75 -17.02
C GLY A 120 2.04 8.48 -15.75
N VAL A 121 1.34 8.27 -14.62
CA VAL A 121 1.71 8.79 -13.31
C VAL A 121 3.00 8.15 -12.82
N GLU A 122 3.89 8.90 -12.16
CA GLU A 122 5.21 8.41 -11.78
C GLU A 122 5.19 7.45 -10.59
N TYR A 123 4.31 7.68 -9.61
CA TYR A 123 4.26 6.88 -8.39
C TYR A 123 2.86 6.33 -8.14
N GLY A 124 2.80 5.11 -7.62
CA GLY A 124 1.62 4.52 -7.02
C GLY A 124 1.82 4.37 -5.50
N PHE A 125 0.74 4.50 -4.74
CA PHE A 125 0.74 4.24 -3.30
C PHE A 125 -0.34 3.23 -2.94
N PHE A 126 0.08 2.03 -2.55
CA PHE A 126 -0.80 1.00 -2.01
C PHE A 126 -1.16 1.31 -0.56
N LEU A 127 -2.45 1.20 -0.25
CA LEU A 127 -2.97 1.22 1.11
C LEU A 127 -4.09 0.18 1.27
N ASP A 128 -3.83 -0.85 2.09
CA ASP A 128 -4.83 -1.88 2.39
C ASP A 128 -6.03 -1.27 3.16
N ASP A 129 -7.18 -1.93 3.10
CA ASP A 129 -8.48 -1.43 3.59
C ASP A 129 -8.61 -1.36 5.12
N ASP A 130 -7.64 -1.92 5.84
CA ASP A 130 -7.55 -1.99 7.30
C ASP A 130 -6.32 -1.27 7.87
N MET A 131 -5.62 -0.47 7.07
CA MET A 131 -4.41 0.23 7.50
C MET A 131 -4.72 1.65 8.00
N VAL A 132 -4.10 2.06 9.10
CA VAL A 132 -4.15 3.43 9.63
C VAL A 132 -2.74 4.01 9.60
N VAL A 133 -2.54 5.14 8.93
CA VAL A 133 -1.21 5.72 8.73
C VAL A 133 -1.11 7.13 9.29
N PRO A 134 0.09 7.59 9.70
CA PRO A 134 0.33 8.99 10.05
C PRO A 134 -0.14 9.93 8.93
N CYS A 135 -1.03 10.87 9.27
CA CYS A 135 -1.70 11.71 8.28
C CYS A 135 -1.67 13.21 8.64
N GLY A 136 -0.57 13.68 9.25
CA GLY A 136 -0.45 15.09 9.63
C GLY A 136 -1.11 15.48 10.95
N ASN A 137 -1.64 14.52 11.72
CA ASN A 137 -2.32 14.77 12.99
C ASN A 137 -1.94 13.71 14.05
N ALA A 138 -0.90 14.02 14.83
CA ALA A 138 -0.36 13.11 15.85
C ALA A 138 -1.38 12.70 16.90
N GLY A 139 -2.15 13.68 17.41
CA GLY A 139 -3.15 13.44 18.46
C GLY A 139 -4.27 12.51 17.99
N TRP A 140 -4.77 12.72 16.77
CA TRP A 140 -5.75 11.81 16.15
C TRP A 140 -5.14 10.42 15.95
N TYR A 141 -3.94 10.36 15.34
CA TYR A 141 -3.29 9.10 15.02
C TYR A 141 -3.06 8.22 16.25
N ASN A 142 -2.41 8.77 17.28
CA ASN A 142 -2.12 8.07 18.53
C ASN A 142 -3.41 7.68 19.27
N ARG A 143 -4.46 8.52 19.24
CA ARG A 143 -5.74 8.21 19.88
C ARG A 143 -6.42 6.98 19.29
N TYR A 144 -6.41 6.85 17.96
CA TYR A 144 -7.14 5.78 17.27
C TYR A 144 -6.33 4.51 17.06
N THR A 145 -5.00 4.61 16.99
CA THR A 145 -4.11 3.45 16.91
C THR A 145 -3.70 2.92 18.28
N GLY A 146 -3.73 3.77 19.31
CA GLY A 146 -3.18 3.45 20.63
C GLY A 146 -1.66 3.39 20.67
N MET A 147 -0.97 3.72 19.57
CA MET A 147 0.48 3.85 19.56
C MET A 147 0.83 5.18 20.22
N ALA A 148 1.58 5.19 21.32
CA ALA A 148 1.99 6.42 21.97
C ALA A 148 3.25 7.02 21.31
N LEU A 149 3.23 7.19 19.98
CA LEU A 149 4.41 7.62 19.24
C LEU A 149 4.72 9.12 19.48
N PRO A 150 5.99 9.54 19.41
CA PRO A 150 6.36 10.95 19.42
C PRO A 150 5.69 11.74 18.28
N GLU A 151 5.42 13.03 18.53
CA GLU A 151 4.64 13.90 17.64
C GLU A 151 5.24 14.01 16.23
N ASN A 152 6.57 14.06 16.11
CA ASN A 152 7.27 14.15 14.82
C ASN A 152 7.09 12.91 13.94
N PHE A 153 6.73 11.75 14.51
CA PHE A 153 6.44 10.53 13.76
C PHE A 153 4.93 10.29 13.59
N ALA A 154 4.15 10.43 14.67
CA ALA A 154 2.69 10.30 14.62
C ALA A 154 2.01 11.36 13.75
N GLY A 155 2.59 12.56 13.73
CA GLY A 155 2.13 13.71 12.95
C GLY A 155 2.75 13.78 11.55
N ALA A 156 3.56 12.80 11.14
CA ALA A 156 4.12 12.79 9.81
C ALA A 156 3.01 12.67 8.75
N HIS A 157 3.22 13.28 7.58
CA HIS A 157 2.42 13.01 6.39
C HIS A 157 3.05 11.83 5.65
N THR A 158 2.51 10.62 5.79
CA THR A 158 3.11 9.37 5.28
C THR A 158 3.64 9.49 3.86
N LEU A 159 2.83 10.00 2.91
CA LEU A 159 3.28 10.13 1.52
C LEU A 159 4.47 11.08 1.34
N ASN A 160 4.50 12.22 2.05
CA ASN A 160 5.61 13.17 1.91
C ASN A 160 6.91 12.54 2.41
N ARG A 161 6.82 11.81 3.54
CA ARG A 161 7.94 11.10 4.14
C ARG A 161 8.44 9.95 3.27
N LEU A 162 7.55 9.13 2.71
CA LEU A 162 7.96 8.05 1.80
C LEU A 162 8.58 8.61 0.51
N MET A 163 8.01 9.68 -0.05
CA MET A 163 8.53 10.34 -1.26
C MET A 163 9.89 11.01 -1.03
N SER A 164 10.18 11.51 0.17
CA SER A 164 11.43 12.23 0.47
C SER A 164 12.67 11.34 0.40
N HIS A 165 12.52 10.02 0.51
CA HIS A 165 13.63 9.08 0.37
C HIS A 165 14.16 8.94 -1.07
N GLY A 166 13.39 9.39 -2.08
CA GLY A 166 13.79 9.29 -3.48
C GLY A 166 13.99 7.86 -3.99
N LYS A 167 13.40 6.87 -3.30
CA LYS A 167 13.49 5.45 -3.68
C LYS A 167 12.38 5.06 -4.65
N THR A 168 12.62 4.01 -5.43
CA THR A 168 11.62 3.45 -6.35
C THR A 168 10.63 2.53 -5.64
N LEU A 169 10.97 2.03 -4.45
CA LEU A 169 10.13 1.10 -3.70
C LEU A 169 10.39 1.26 -2.19
N VAL A 170 9.43 1.80 -1.46
CA VAL A 170 9.55 2.05 -0.01
C VAL A 170 8.22 1.83 0.71
N SER A 171 8.26 1.05 1.79
CA SER A 171 7.10 0.74 2.63
C SER A 171 7.18 1.45 3.97
N GLY A 172 6.02 1.72 4.57
CA GLY A 172 5.92 1.94 6.01
C GLY A 172 6.15 0.64 6.79
N LEU A 173 6.53 0.76 8.06
CA LEU A 173 6.68 -0.35 8.98
C LEU A 173 5.32 -0.71 9.60
N TYR A 174 4.94 -1.98 9.51
CA TYR A 174 3.77 -2.52 10.21
C TYR A 174 3.99 -3.98 10.61
N PHE A 175 3.09 -4.49 11.45
CA PHE A 175 3.19 -5.81 12.07
C PHE A 175 1.99 -6.67 11.68
N GLN A 176 2.17 -7.98 11.68
CA GLN A 176 1.07 -8.92 11.46
C GLN A 176 -0.10 -8.66 12.43
N ARG A 177 -1.34 -8.98 12.00
CA ARG A 177 -2.59 -8.71 12.72
C ARG A 177 -2.78 -9.44 14.08
N LYS A 178 -1.77 -10.17 14.57
CA LYS A 178 -1.82 -10.92 15.83
C LYS A 178 -0.97 -10.24 16.89
N GLU A 179 -1.34 -10.40 18.15
CA GLU A 179 -0.51 -9.94 19.27
C GLU A 179 0.88 -10.59 19.23
N GLY A 180 1.92 -9.77 19.36
CA GLY A 180 3.31 -10.21 19.18
C GLY A 180 3.69 -10.58 17.74
N GLY A 181 2.80 -10.34 16.77
CA GLY A 181 3.01 -10.62 15.35
C GLY A 181 4.29 -9.96 14.81
N LYS A 182 4.98 -10.68 13.91
CA LYS A 182 6.27 -10.22 13.36
C LYS A 182 6.07 -8.97 12.49
N ALA A 183 7.10 -8.13 12.37
CA ALA A 183 7.11 -7.04 11.41
C ALA A 183 7.06 -7.60 9.98
N VAL A 184 6.36 -6.91 9.08
CA VAL A 184 6.03 -7.42 7.73
C VAL A 184 7.11 -7.00 6.73
N PHE A 185 8.31 -7.58 6.89
CA PHE A 185 9.41 -7.53 5.92
C PHE A 185 10.29 -8.79 6.04
N TYR A 186 11.08 -9.10 5.00
CA TYR A 186 11.80 -10.38 4.88
C TYR A 186 12.60 -10.75 6.14
N GLU A 187 13.50 -9.88 6.58
CA GLU A 187 14.45 -10.20 7.65
C GLU A 187 13.74 -10.41 8.99
N ALA A 188 12.64 -9.70 9.24
CA ALA A 188 11.80 -9.91 10.42
C ALA A 188 10.96 -11.19 10.36
N LEU A 189 10.66 -11.72 9.18
CA LEU A 189 9.90 -12.97 9.06
C LEU A 189 10.76 -14.24 9.20
N LEU A 190 12.08 -14.13 9.14
CA LEU A 190 12.99 -15.25 9.39
C LEU A 190 12.73 -15.89 10.76
N ASP A 191 12.99 -17.19 10.87
CA ASP A 191 12.94 -17.90 12.14
C ASP A 191 14.30 -17.89 12.84
N GLY A 192 14.27 -18.06 14.15
CA GLY A 192 15.47 -18.11 14.99
C GLY A 192 16.04 -16.73 15.36
N PRO A 193 17.31 -16.68 15.80
CA PRO A 193 17.89 -15.49 16.41
C PRO A 193 17.88 -14.24 15.51
N SER A 194 18.13 -14.40 14.21
CA SER A 194 18.17 -13.28 13.27
C SER A 194 16.82 -12.58 13.14
N GLY A 195 15.74 -13.34 12.93
CA GLY A 195 14.40 -12.76 12.86
C GLY A 195 13.94 -12.17 14.20
N ASN A 196 14.31 -12.79 15.32
CA ASN A 196 14.01 -12.25 16.65
C ASN A 196 14.68 -10.89 16.88
N GLU A 197 15.94 -10.74 16.47
CA GLU A 197 16.66 -9.47 16.58
C GLU A 197 16.04 -8.39 15.69
N GLU A 198 15.68 -8.72 14.45
CA GLU A 198 15.03 -7.78 13.54
C GLU A 198 13.67 -7.31 14.05
N ASN A 199 12.89 -8.21 14.65
CA ASN A 199 11.65 -7.82 15.32
C ASN A 199 11.90 -6.94 16.55
N ARG A 200 12.97 -7.21 17.32
CA ARG A 200 13.34 -6.36 18.46
C ARG A 200 13.69 -4.95 17.99
N VAL A 201 14.45 -4.82 16.91
CA VAL A 201 14.77 -3.52 16.29
C VAL A 201 13.51 -2.85 15.76
N ALA A 202 12.66 -3.56 15.02
CA ALA A 202 11.40 -3.02 14.52
C ALA A 202 10.47 -2.52 15.65
N ARG A 203 10.45 -3.20 16.81
CA ARG A 203 9.68 -2.77 17.98
C ARG A 203 10.25 -1.56 18.71
N SER A 204 11.50 -1.20 18.45
CA SER A 204 12.08 0.05 18.94
C SER A 204 11.68 1.28 18.11
N ALA A 205 10.95 1.07 17.01
CA ALA A 205 10.35 2.13 16.23
C ALA A 205 9.38 2.99 17.08
N PRO A 206 9.21 4.27 16.76
CA PRO A 206 9.64 4.93 15.54
C PRO A 206 11.08 5.44 15.59
N THR A 207 11.81 5.32 14.49
CA THR A 207 13.19 5.84 14.33
C THR A 207 13.40 6.38 12.92
N ASP A 208 14.34 7.30 12.72
CA ASP A 208 14.73 7.77 11.38
C ASP A 208 15.68 6.79 10.66
N LEU A 209 15.28 5.52 10.63
CA LEU A 209 15.98 4.45 9.92
C LEU A 209 15.22 4.10 8.64
N LEU A 210 15.88 4.25 7.50
CA LEU A 210 15.46 3.66 6.23
C LEU A 210 16.29 2.39 6.01
N LYS A 211 15.67 1.21 6.12
CA LYS A 211 16.35 -0.08 6.02
C LYS A 211 16.08 -0.71 4.66
N GLU A 212 17.14 -1.13 3.95
CA GLU A 212 17.01 -1.99 2.77
C GLU A 212 16.66 -3.42 3.19
N VAL A 213 15.70 -4.05 2.51
CA VAL A 213 15.17 -5.38 2.83
C VAL A 213 14.96 -6.18 1.54
N LYS A 214 14.90 -7.51 1.63
CA LYS A 214 14.61 -8.32 0.42
C LYS A 214 13.17 -8.20 -0.08
N TRP A 215 12.23 -7.89 0.79
CA TRP A 215 10.87 -7.51 0.45
C TRP A 215 10.21 -6.86 1.67
N ALA A 216 9.17 -6.06 1.43
CA ALA A 216 8.33 -5.45 2.45
C ALA A 216 6.86 -5.71 2.11
N GLY A 217 6.01 -5.75 3.12
CA GLY A 217 4.59 -5.91 2.90
C GLY A 217 3.98 -4.71 2.15
N THR A 218 2.93 -4.95 1.38
CA THR A 218 2.40 -3.90 0.48
C THR A 218 1.20 -3.12 1.01
N GLY A 219 0.84 -3.32 2.28
CA GLY A 219 -0.28 -2.62 2.93
C GLY A 219 -0.05 -1.12 3.13
N CYS A 220 1.19 -0.63 3.07
CA CYS A 220 1.53 0.79 3.02
C CYS A 220 2.79 1.00 2.18
N LEU A 221 2.68 0.87 0.86
CA LEU A 221 3.82 0.81 -0.06
C LEU A 221 3.75 1.91 -1.12
N LEU A 222 4.82 2.72 -1.20
CA LEU A 222 5.07 3.61 -2.31
C LEU A 222 5.93 2.90 -3.36
N VAL A 223 5.48 2.90 -4.61
CA VAL A 223 6.15 2.26 -5.75
C VAL A 223 6.25 3.23 -6.92
N HIS A 224 7.41 3.33 -7.53
CA HIS A 224 7.62 4.07 -8.76
C HIS A 224 7.22 3.21 -9.98
N ARG A 225 6.62 3.83 -10.99
CA ARG A 225 6.14 3.20 -12.23
C ARG A 225 7.23 2.42 -12.96
N SER A 226 8.51 2.83 -12.84
CA SER A 226 9.64 2.09 -13.43
C SER A 226 9.72 0.65 -12.94
N VAL A 227 9.30 0.35 -11.70
CA VAL A 227 9.36 -1.02 -11.15
C VAL A 227 8.55 -1.97 -12.02
N ALA A 228 7.33 -1.57 -12.38
CA ALA A 228 6.46 -2.37 -13.25
C ALA A 228 6.97 -2.39 -14.69
N LEU A 229 7.44 -1.25 -15.23
CA LEU A 229 7.98 -1.19 -16.60
C LEU A 229 9.19 -2.11 -16.78
N ASP A 230 10.13 -2.08 -15.85
CA ASP A 230 11.31 -2.94 -15.86
C ASP A 230 10.95 -4.41 -15.69
N MET A 231 9.94 -4.74 -14.87
CA MET A 231 9.40 -6.10 -14.80
C MET A 231 8.81 -6.53 -16.15
N ARG A 232 8.05 -5.65 -16.84
CA ARG A 232 7.50 -5.98 -18.16
C ARG A 232 8.57 -6.27 -19.19
N GLU A 233 9.67 -5.53 -19.15
CA GLU A 233 10.82 -5.70 -20.04
C GLU A 233 11.62 -6.97 -19.71
N LYS A 234 12.00 -7.14 -18.45
CA LYS A 234 12.93 -8.19 -18.00
C LYS A 234 12.23 -9.52 -17.69
N MET A 235 10.91 -9.50 -17.53
CA MET A 235 10.09 -10.66 -17.17
C MET A 235 8.85 -10.76 -18.09
N PRO A 236 9.02 -10.92 -19.41
CA PRO A 236 7.91 -10.93 -20.37
C PRO A 236 6.91 -12.09 -20.13
N TRP A 237 7.30 -13.13 -19.40
CA TRP A 237 6.41 -14.22 -19.01
C TRP A 237 5.36 -13.82 -17.96
N LEU A 238 5.45 -12.61 -17.38
CA LEU A 238 4.42 -12.05 -16.52
C LEU A 238 3.27 -11.40 -17.31
N ALA A 239 3.36 -11.34 -18.65
CA ALA A 239 2.34 -10.72 -19.49
C ALA A 239 0.95 -11.38 -19.29
N PRO A 240 -0.13 -10.61 -19.51
CA PRO A 240 -1.49 -11.15 -19.56
C PRO A 240 -1.60 -12.31 -20.57
N GLN A 241 -2.33 -13.37 -20.23
CA GLN A 241 -2.53 -14.52 -21.12
C GLN A 241 -3.82 -14.40 -21.95
N GLY A 242 -4.72 -13.48 -21.60
CA GLY A 242 -5.96 -13.25 -22.33
C GLY A 242 -6.50 -11.82 -22.27
N PRO A 243 -7.53 -11.50 -23.08
CA PRO A 243 -8.21 -10.21 -23.03
C PRO A 243 -8.81 -9.96 -21.63
N GLY A 244 -8.50 -8.80 -21.06
CA GLY A 244 -9.01 -8.41 -19.74
C GLY A 244 -8.19 -8.94 -18.56
N GLU A 245 -7.13 -9.69 -18.81
CA GLU A 245 -6.17 -10.07 -17.76
C GLU A 245 -5.14 -8.95 -17.53
N SER A 246 -4.62 -8.89 -16.30
CA SER A 246 -3.53 -8.01 -15.90
C SER A 246 -2.20 -8.76 -15.86
N TRP A 247 -1.10 -8.03 -15.92
CA TRP A 247 0.23 -8.56 -15.68
C TRP A 247 0.35 -9.19 -14.29
N HIS A 248 1.13 -10.26 -14.17
CA HIS A 248 1.17 -11.12 -12.99
C HIS A 248 2.26 -10.75 -11.96
N TYR A 249 2.44 -9.46 -11.65
CA TYR A 249 3.53 -8.99 -10.78
C TYR A 249 3.56 -9.62 -9.36
N PHE A 250 2.38 -9.83 -8.77
CA PHE A 250 2.17 -10.35 -7.41
C PHE A 250 1.80 -11.84 -7.39
N SER A 251 1.45 -12.44 -8.54
CA SER A 251 0.98 -13.82 -8.59
C SER A 251 2.09 -14.80 -8.26
N SER A 252 1.77 -15.77 -7.40
CA SER A 252 2.67 -16.88 -7.07
C SER A 252 3.08 -17.64 -8.34
N ALA A 253 4.24 -18.30 -8.31
CA ALA A 253 4.65 -19.09 -9.46
C ALA A 253 3.80 -20.34 -9.65
N SER A 254 3.16 -20.87 -8.61
CA SER A 254 2.15 -21.92 -8.74
C SER A 254 0.95 -21.43 -9.56
N ASP A 255 0.48 -20.21 -9.33
CA ASP A 255 -0.60 -19.63 -10.14
C ASP A 255 -0.14 -19.38 -11.57
N SER A 256 1.08 -18.85 -11.74
CA SER A 256 1.68 -18.64 -13.06
C SER A 256 1.86 -19.97 -13.82
N LEU A 257 2.29 -21.03 -13.15
CA LEU A 257 2.41 -22.38 -13.69
C LEU A 257 1.07 -22.92 -14.16
N LEU A 258 0.05 -22.88 -13.30
CA LEU A 258 -1.29 -23.41 -13.58
C LEU A 258 -1.96 -22.67 -14.75
N GLN A 259 -1.71 -21.37 -14.89
CA GLN A 259 -2.20 -20.59 -16.03
C GLN A 259 -1.44 -20.86 -17.32
N ARG A 260 -0.18 -21.31 -17.23
CA ARG A 260 0.73 -21.51 -18.37
C ARG A 260 0.67 -22.92 -18.96
N LEU A 261 0.36 -23.93 -18.16
CA LEU A 261 0.30 -25.33 -18.61
C LEU A 261 -0.76 -25.57 -19.71
N PRO A 262 -1.99 -25.03 -19.64
CA PRO A 262 -2.99 -25.25 -20.69
C PRO A 262 -2.55 -24.75 -22.07
N ARG A 263 -1.86 -23.61 -22.11
CA ARG A 263 -1.32 -23.07 -23.37
C ARG A 263 -0.24 -23.96 -23.97
N LEU A 264 0.66 -24.47 -23.14
CA LEU A 264 1.69 -25.42 -23.58
C LEU A 264 1.04 -26.71 -24.11
N GLU A 265 0.00 -27.20 -23.45
CA GLU A 265 -0.77 -28.36 -23.88
C GLU A 265 -1.46 -28.10 -25.22
N GLU A 266 -2.08 -26.93 -25.41
CA GLU A 266 -2.72 -26.53 -26.67
C GLU A 266 -1.69 -26.43 -27.82
N GLU A 267 -0.56 -25.74 -27.60
CA GLU A 267 0.51 -25.59 -28.60
C GLU A 267 1.09 -26.95 -29.02
N LEU A 268 1.34 -27.85 -28.06
CA LEU A 268 1.84 -29.19 -28.35
C LEU A 268 0.78 -30.07 -29.02
N SER A 269 -0.47 -30.03 -28.56
CA SER A 269 -1.57 -30.82 -29.15
C SER A 269 -1.87 -30.38 -30.58
N GLY A 270 -1.84 -29.08 -30.85
CA GLY A 270 -1.95 -28.52 -32.20
C GLY A 270 -0.84 -29.02 -33.11
N ALA A 271 0.42 -28.93 -32.66
CA ALA A 271 1.57 -29.40 -33.44
C ALA A 271 1.51 -30.92 -33.73
N ILE A 272 1.06 -31.73 -32.76
CA ILE A 272 0.88 -33.18 -32.93
C ILE A 272 -0.25 -33.49 -33.92
N SER A 273 -1.37 -32.77 -33.82
CA SER A 273 -2.51 -32.91 -34.71
C SER A 273 -2.14 -32.57 -36.15
N ASP A 274 -1.47 -31.43 -36.37
CA ASP A 274 -1.00 -30.99 -37.68
C ASP A 274 -0.04 -32.00 -38.31
N PHE A 275 0.90 -32.54 -37.54
CA PHE A 275 1.79 -33.59 -38.02
C PHE A 275 1.04 -34.87 -38.39
N SER A 276 0.06 -35.27 -37.57
CA SER A 276 -0.78 -36.45 -37.81
C SER A 276 -1.64 -36.31 -39.07
N ALA A 277 -2.01 -35.09 -39.43
CA ALA A 277 -2.72 -34.75 -40.66
C ALA A 277 -1.82 -34.65 -41.92
N GLY A 278 -0.54 -35.04 -41.83
CA GLY A 278 0.42 -34.98 -42.93
C GLY A 278 1.25 -33.70 -42.98
N GLY A 279 1.27 -32.93 -41.89
CA GLY A 279 2.14 -31.76 -41.72
C GLY A 279 3.63 -32.12 -41.73
N ASN A 280 4.47 -31.10 -41.96
CA ASN A 280 5.92 -31.27 -42.05
C ASN A 280 6.55 -31.55 -40.67
N ALA A 281 7.42 -32.56 -40.59
CA ALA A 281 8.22 -32.89 -39.42
C ALA A 281 9.01 -31.71 -38.84
N SER A 282 9.46 -30.77 -39.70
CA SER A 282 10.20 -29.59 -39.24
C SER A 282 9.35 -28.66 -38.36
N THR A 283 8.04 -28.59 -38.60
CA THR A 283 7.13 -27.78 -37.80
C THR A 283 6.96 -28.39 -36.41
N LEU A 284 6.77 -29.72 -36.34
CA LEU A 284 6.70 -30.44 -35.08
C LEU A 284 8.00 -30.30 -34.27
N GLU A 285 9.16 -30.46 -34.92
CA GLU A 285 10.45 -30.32 -34.25
C GLU A 285 10.63 -28.91 -33.66
N LYS A 286 10.22 -27.87 -34.39
CA LYS A 286 10.25 -26.49 -33.89
C LYS A 286 9.35 -26.33 -32.67
N SER A 287 8.08 -26.75 -32.73
CA SER A 287 7.15 -26.65 -31.59
C SER A 287 7.67 -27.41 -30.36
N MET A 288 8.30 -28.58 -30.54
CA MET A 288 8.91 -29.32 -29.44
C MET A 288 10.11 -28.58 -28.82
N LYS A 289 10.94 -27.91 -29.63
CA LYS A 289 12.04 -27.08 -29.12
C LYS A 289 11.52 -25.87 -28.35
N ASP A 290 10.51 -25.19 -28.88
CA ASP A 290 9.88 -24.04 -28.23
C ASP A 290 9.25 -24.46 -26.89
N ALA A 291 8.53 -25.58 -26.86
CA ALA A 291 7.99 -26.19 -25.64
C ALA A 291 9.09 -26.56 -24.62
N GLN A 292 10.23 -27.10 -25.08
CA GLN A 292 11.35 -27.42 -24.20
C GLN A 292 11.97 -26.17 -23.57
N VAL A 293 12.14 -25.09 -24.34
CA VAL A 293 12.61 -23.80 -23.83
C VAL A 293 11.63 -23.26 -22.80
N PHE A 294 10.34 -23.25 -23.12
CA PHE A 294 9.28 -22.83 -22.21
C PHE A 294 9.29 -23.62 -20.90
N LEU A 295 9.35 -24.96 -20.96
CA LEU A 295 9.42 -25.80 -19.76
C LEU A 295 10.66 -25.52 -18.91
N ARG A 296 11.81 -25.24 -19.53
CA ARG A 296 13.03 -24.85 -18.78
C ARG A 296 12.86 -23.50 -18.10
N GLU A 297 12.24 -22.54 -18.74
CA GLU A 297 11.93 -21.24 -18.13
C GLU A 297 10.95 -21.38 -16.97
N VAL A 298 9.88 -22.14 -17.19
CA VAL A 298 8.87 -22.46 -16.18
C VAL A 298 9.48 -23.18 -14.97
N VAL A 299 10.30 -24.20 -15.20
CA VAL A 299 11.00 -24.92 -14.12
C VAL A 299 12.03 -24.01 -13.45
N SER A 300 12.74 -23.15 -14.19
CA SER A 300 13.67 -22.19 -13.59
C SER A 300 12.95 -21.20 -12.69
N ASP A 301 11.81 -20.67 -13.15
CA ASP A 301 10.97 -19.76 -12.36
C ASP A 301 10.43 -20.50 -11.15
N ALA A 302 9.78 -21.64 -11.33
CA ALA A 302 9.31 -22.50 -10.25
C ALA A 302 10.43 -22.87 -9.28
N VAL A 303 11.67 -23.14 -9.71
CA VAL A 303 12.76 -23.42 -8.77
C VAL A 303 13.20 -22.15 -8.02
N LYS A 304 13.20 -20.99 -8.68
CA LYS A 304 13.52 -19.70 -8.05
C LYS A 304 12.44 -19.25 -7.07
N THR A 305 11.19 -19.51 -7.38
CA THR A 305 10.00 -19.01 -6.69
C THR A 305 9.35 -20.05 -5.78
N ASN A 306 9.39 -21.34 -6.06
CA ASN A 306 8.90 -22.41 -5.16
C ASN A 306 9.89 -22.68 -4.01
N ARG A 307 11.15 -22.22 -4.14
CA ARG A 307 12.03 -22.02 -2.97
C ARG A 307 11.51 -20.92 -2.04
N LEU A 308 10.68 -20.02 -2.58
CA LEU A 308 9.96 -18.98 -1.87
C LEU A 308 8.52 -19.46 -1.69
N GLN A 309 8.23 -20.28 -0.68
CA GLN A 309 6.83 -20.55 -0.25
C GLN A 309 6.15 -19.27 0.32
N GLY A 310 6.45 -18.13 -0.27
CA GLY A 310 6.18 -16.78 0.20
C GLY A 310 4.86 -16.26 -0.30
N GLY A 311 4.31 -15.31 0.45
CA GLY A 311 3.12 -14.57 0.03
C GLY A 311 3.37 -13.71 -1.22
N GLU A 312 2.31 -13.09 -1.71
CA GLU A 312 2.32 -12.21 -2.87
C GLU A 312 3.29 -11.04 -2.74
N ASP A 313 3.46 -10.51 -1.52
CA ASP A 313 4.39 -9.43 -1.21
C ASP A 313 5.86 -9.84 -1.42
N GLU A 314 6.19 -11.07 -1.02
CA GLU A 314 7.53 -11.65 -1.18
C GLU A 314 7.86 -11.83 -2.66
N VAL A 315 6.91 -12.38 -3.42
CA VAL A 315 7.05 -12.57 -4.86
C VAL A 315 7.31 -11.24 -5.57
N PHE A 316 6.51 -10.21 -5.27
CA PHE A 316 6.67 -8.88 -5.86
C PHE A 316 8.02 -8.25 -5.49
N GLY A 317 8.40 -8.26 -4.21
CA GLY A 317 9.67 -7.68 -3.75
C GLY A 317 10.90 -8.36 -4.37
N HIS A 318 10.90 -9.69 -4.49
CA HIS A 318 11.98 -10.41 -5.15
C HIS A 318 12.07 -10.09 -6.65
N ARG A 319 10.93 -9.96 -7.34
CA ARG A 319 10.92 -9.57 -8.75
C ARG A 319 11.42 -8.13 -8.94
N ALA A 320 11.04 -7.22 -8.04
CA ALA A 320 11.49 -5.83 -8.08
C ALA A 320 13.01 -5.74 -7.89
N ASN A 321 13.54 -6.45 -6.90
CA ASN A 321 14.98 -6.54 -6.66
C ASN A 321 15.74 -7.14 -7.85
N ALA A 322 15.20 -8.20 -8.47
CA ALA A 322 15.79 -8.79 -9.67
C ALA A 322 15.79 -7.84 -10.88
N CYS A 323 14.90 -6.84 -10.89
CA CYS A 323 14.88 -5.77 -11.88
C CYS A 323 15.80 -4.59 -11.53
N GLY A 324 16.49 -4.61 -10.38
CA GLY A 324 17.35 -3.51 -9.94
C GLY A 324 16.64 -2.44 -9.12
N HIS A 325 15.50 -2.77 -8.50
CA HIS A 325 14.76 -1.88 -7.61
C HIS A 325 14.82 -2.39 -6.16
N PRO A 326 15.80 -1.95 -5.35
CA PRO A 326 15.90 -2.34 -3.95
C PRO A 326 14.64 -1.94 -3.17
N THR A 327 14.18 -2.81 -2.29
CA THR A 327 13.03 -2.56 -1.41
C THR A 327 13.50 -1.95 -0.09
N TYR A 328 12.80 -0.91 0.38
CA TYR A 328 13.11 -0.27 1.65
C TYR A 328 11.90 -0.26 2.60
N VAL A 329 12.17 -0.23 3.91
CA VAL A 329 11.18 0.03 4.97
C VAL A 329 11.62 1.27 5.76
N ASP A 330 10.72 2.24 5.88
CA ASP A 330 10.91 3.42 6.74
C ASP A 330 10.37 3.14 8.14
N PHE A 331 11.28 3.05 9.12
CA PHE A 331 10.97 2.76 10.51
C PHE A 331 10.36 3.95 11.27
N GLY A 332 10.26 5.13 10.64
CA GLY A 332 9.56 6.28 11.21
C GLY A 332 8.13 6.44 10.68
N VAL A 333 7.76 5.72 9.63
CA VAL A 333 6.35 5.54 9.23
C VAL A 333 5.85 4.24 9.84
N VAL A 334 5.46 4.28 11.11
CA VAL A 334 4.85 3.11 11.78
C VAL A 334 3.36 3.13 11.53
N CYS A 335 2.81 2.13 10.84
CA CYS A 335 1.39 2.03 10.49
C CYS A 335 0.63 1.11 11.46
N GLY A 336 -0.62 1.47 11.73
CA GLY A 336 -1.55 0.68 12.54
C GLY A 336 -2.47 -0.19 11.70
N HIS A 337 -3.09 -1.18 12.35
CA HIS A 337 -4.18 -1.97 11.80
C HIS A 337 -5.49 -1.66 12.52
N VAL A 338 -6.58 -1.70 11.78
CA VAL A 338 -7.93 -1.65 12.33
C VAL A 338 -8.31 -3.01 12.91
N GLY A 339 -8.87 -3.02 14.12
CA GLY A 339 -9.44 -4.24 14.73
C GLY A 339 -8.57 -4.92 15.77
N GLY A 340 -7.41 -4.35 16.10
CA GLY A 340 -6.57 -4.76 17.22
C GLY A 340 -5.93 -3.57 17.91
N LYS A 341 -5.37 -3.77 19.11
CA LYS A 341 -4.29 -2.91 19.60
C LYS A 341 -3.20 -2.96 18.52
N VAL A 342 -2.62 -1.83 18.14
CA VAL A 342 -1.39 -1.92 17.35
C VAL A 342 -0.33 -2.58 18.23
N TYR A 343 0.08 -3.77 17.82
CA TYR A 343 1.06 -4.57 18.54
C TYR A 343 2.48 -4.14 18.15
N GLY A 344 2.85 -2.98 18.66
CA GLY A 344 4.19 -2.40 18.59
C GLY A 344 4.57 -1.61 19.84
N ASN A 345 3.75 -1.62 20.90
CA ASN A 345 4.19 -1.04 22.16
C ASN A 345 5.44 -1.79 22.64
N PRO A 346 6.54 -1.09 22.94
CA PRO A 346 7.70 -1.69 23.58
C PRO A 346 7.37 -2.36 24.91
#